data_AF-A0A932RER8-F1
#
_entry.id   AF-A0A932RER8-F1
#
_cell.length_a   1.000
_cell.length_b   1.000
_cell.length_c   1.000
_cell.angle_alpha   90.00
_cell.angle_beta   90.00
_cell.angle_gamma   90.00
#
_symmetry.space_group_name_H-M   'P 1'
#
loop_
_entity.id
_entity.type
_entity.pdbx_description
1 polymer ?
#
loop_
_entity_poly.entity_id
_entity_poly.type
_entity_poly.pdbx_seq_one_letter_code
_entity_poly.pdbx_strand_id
1 'polypeptide(L)'
;MADPKEQETPEESRKSSWLWPAGAMATGLAGVAMLLLRGCWHRKMSWPVRAQGHAYQVCLGCGVKRLFDESVFRSYGPFRYDLNELIAWENSRKSEPPPAPEEQRPAS
;
A
#
# COMPACT_ATOMS: atom_id res chain seq x y z
N MET A 1 -3.47 29.47 74.05
CA MET A 1 -3.45 28.01 73.83
C MET A 1 -4.06 27.77 72.46
N ALA A 2 -3.21 27.59 71.45
CA ALA A 2 -3.63 27.29 70.09
C ALA A 2 -3.32 25.82 69.83
N ASP A 3 -4.36 25.09 69.47
CA ASP A 3 -4.35 23.67 69.10
C ASP A 3 -3.94 23.56 67.61
N PRO A 4 -2.88 22.82 67.24
CA PRO A 4 -2.56 22.62 65.84
C PRO A 4 -3.45 21.51 65.26
N LYS A 5 -4.37 21.91 64.40
CA LYS A 5 -5.16 20.99 63.57
C LYS A 5 -4.23 20.23 62.62
N GLU A 6 -4.21 18.91 62.76
CA GLU A 6 -3.53 17.98 61.88
C GLU A 6 -3.94 18.20 60.40
N GLN A 7 -2.94 18.31 59.54
CA GLN A 7 -3.07 18.28 58.09
C GLN A 7 -2.72 16.87 57.61
N GLU A 8 -3.72 16.10 57.18
CA GLU A 8 -3.47 14.85 56.45
C GLU A 8 -3.46 15.15 54.94
N THR A 9 -2.28 14.99 54.35
CA THR A 9 -1.98 15.03 52.90
C THR A 9 -2.32 13.68 52.23
N PRO A 10 -2.39 13.62 50.89
CA PRO A 10 -3.34 12.82 50.12
C PRO A 10 -3.01 11.32 50.05
N GLU A 11 -4.05 10.50 50.08
CA GLU A 11 -4.00 9.07 49.76
C GLU A 11 -3.59 8.87 48.29
N GLU A 12 -2.30 8.61 48.10
CA GLU A 12 -1.63 8.45 46.82
C GLU A 12 -1.93 7.08 46.17
N SER A 13 -2.17 7.14 44.88
CA SER A 13 -2.46 6.08 43.92
C SER A 13 -1.45 4.92 43.90
N ARG A 14 -1.66 3.91 44.74
CA ARG A 14 -0.85 2.68 44.79
C ARG A 14 -1.22 1.58 43.76
N LYS A 15 -1.83 1.96 42.63
CA LYS A 15 -2.22 1.02 41.55
C LYS A 15 -1.68 1.38 40.16
N SER A 16 -0.88 2.46 40.06
CA SER A 16 -0.42 2.99 38.77
C SER A 16 0.86 2.33 38.24
N SER A 17 1.78 1.83 39.08
CA SER A 17 3.13 1.48 38.61
C SER A 17 3.27 0.14 37.85
N TRP A 18 2.25 -0.73 37.82
CA TRP A 18 2.32 -2.03 37.11
C TRP A 18 1.67 -2.01 35.71
N LEU A 19 1.07 -0.91 35.27
CA LEU A 19 0.39 -0.86 33.95
C LEU A 19 1.25 -0.24 32.84
N TRP A 20 2.32 0.46 33.18
CA TRP A 20 3.24 1.07 32.22
C TRP A 20 3.97 0.06 31.29
N PRO A 21 4.48 -1.10 31.77
CA PRO A 21 5.17 -2.03 30.87
C PRO A 21 4.21 -2.72 29.87
N ALA A 22 2.96 -2.98 30.27
CA ALA A 22 1.95 -3.52 29.37
C ALA A 22 1.49 -2.50 28.32
N GLY A 23 1.33 -1.23 28.72
CA GLY A 23 1.02 -0.13 27.80
C GLY A 23 2.13 0.15 26.78
N ALA A 24 3.40 0.04 27.19
CA ALA A 24 4.56 0.23 26.31
C ALA A 24 4.71 -0.88 25.26
N MET A 25 4.41 -2.14 25.61
CA MET A 25 4.42 -3.25 24.63
C MET A 25 3.29 -3.12 23.60
N ALA A 26 2.09 -2.67 24.00
CA ALA A 26 0.96 -2.50 23.08
C ALA A 26 1.21 -1.42 22.01
N THR A 27 1.92 -0.34 22.34
CA THR A 27 2.30 0.70 21.38
C THR A 27 3.35 0.23 20.37
N GLY A 28 4.26 -0.66 20.78
CA GLY A 28 5.30 -1.20 19.89
C GLY A 28 4.77 -2.04 18.73
N LEU A 29 3.80 -2.92 18.98
CA LEU A 29 3.25 -3.82 17.95
C LEU A 29 2.40 -3.09 16.91
N ALA A 30 1.64 -2.07 17.32
CA ALA A 30 0.87 -1.23 16.41
C ALA A 30 1.77 -0.45 15.44
N GLY A 31 2.94 0.01 15.90
CA GLY A 31 3.92 0.74 15.09
C GLY A 31 4.49 -0.08 13.93
N VAL A 32 4.83 -1.35 14.17
CA VAL A 32 5.40 -2.25 13.15
C VAL A 32 4.37 -2.60 12.07
N ALA A 33 3.12 -2.90 12.46
CA ALA A 33 2.05 -3.21 11.52
C ALA A 33 1.73 -2.03 10.57
N MET A 34 1.75 -0.79 11.07
CA MET A 34 1.45 0.41 10.27
C MET A 34 2.51 0.70 9.18
N LEU A 35 3.77 0.34 9.43
CA LEU A 35 4.86 0.45 8.47
C LEU A 35 4.74 -0.59 7.35
N LEU A 36 4.35 -1.82 7.69
CA LEU A 36 4.15 -2.90 6.72
C LEU A 36 2.90 -2.69 5.86
N LEU A 37 1.80 -2.19 6.45
CA LEU A 37 0.53 -1.93 5.74
C LEU A 37 0.57 -0.71 4.80
N ARG A 38 1.58 0.18 4.91
CA ARG A 38 1.85 1.24 3.92
C ARG A 38 2.55 0.73 2.65
N GLY A 39 2.91 -0.56 2.59
CA GLY A 39 3.91 -1.13 1.68
C GLY A 39 3.65 -1.11 0.17
N CYS A 40 2.41 -1.24 -0.31
CA CYS A 40 2.08 -0.86 -1.70
C CYS A 40 0.58 -0.89 -2.05
N TRP A 41 -0.01 0.29 -2.26
CA TRP A 41 -1.23 0.49 -3.07
C TRP A 41 -0.84 1.24 -4.35
N HIS A 42 0.14 0.70 -5.08
CA HIS A 42 0.64 1.03 -6.42
C HIS A 42 0.26 2.39 -7.06
N ARG A 43 0.44 3.51 -6.34
CA ARG A 43 0.31 4.88 -6.85
C ARG A 43 1.64 5.50 -7.27
N LYS A 44 2.75 5.06 -6.68
CA LYS A 44 4.09 5.58 -6.94
C LYS A 44 4.83 4.67 -7.91
N MET A 45 4.75 5.02 -9.19
CA MET A 45 5.44 4.34 -10.29
C MET A 45 6.67 5.13 -10.71
N SER A 46 7.70 4.42 -11.19
CA SER A 46 8.88 5.02 -11.79
C SER A 46 8.54 5.76 -13.08
N TRP A 47 9.50 6.56 -13.57
CA TRP A 47 9.47 6.99 -14.96
C TRP A 47 9.50 5.76 -15.89
N PRO A 48 8.79 5.77 -17.04
CA PRO A 48 8.74 4.62 -17.94
C PRO A 48 10.11 4.33 -18.54
N VAL A 49 10.57 3.10 -18.42
CA VAL A 49 11.85 2.64 -19.01
C VAL A 49 11.56 1.65 -20.13
N ARG A 50 12.48 1.54 -21.10
CA ARG A 50 12.36 0.62 -22.24
C ARG A 50 13.30 -0.57 -22.08
N ALA A 51 12.78 -1.78 -22.29
CA ALA A 51 13.57 -2.99 -22.45
C ALA A 51 12.85 -3.97 -23.38
N GLN A 52 13.61 -4.74 -24.17
CA GLN A 52 13.05 -5.76 -25.07
C GLN A 52 11.94 -5.24 -26.00
N GLY A 53 12.05 -3.99 -26.47
CA GLY A 53 11.06 -3.35 -27.34
C GLY A 53 9.77 -2.89 -26.64
N HIS A 54 9.64 -3.04 -25.32
CA HIS A 54 8.46 -2.66 -24.56
C HIS A 54 8.81 -1.57 -23.52
N ALA A 55 7.89 -0.64 -23.30
CA ALA A 55 7.99 0.33 -22.22
C ALA A 55 7.22 -0.17 -21.00
N TYR A 56 7.81 -0.01 -19.82
CA TYR A 56 7.21 -0.42 -18.56
C TYR A 56 7.60 0.51 -17.42
N GLN A 57 6.80 0.50 -16.36
CA GLN A 57 7.07 1.20 -15.11
C GLN A 57 7.22 0.19 -13.97
N VAL A 58 7.98 0.58 -12.95
CA VAL A 58 8.21 -0.22 -11.75
C VAL A 58 7.68 0.53 -10.54
N CYS A 59 6.96 -0.13 -9.65
CA CYS A 59 6.57 0.47 -8.39
C CYS A 59 7.82 0.71 -7.53
N LEU A 60 8.00 1.95 -7.08
CA LEU A 60 9.13 2.32 -6.23
C LEU A 60 9.01 1.83 -4.78
N GLY A 61 7.85 1.28 -4.40
CA GLY A 61 7.61 0.72 -3.06
C GLY A 61 7.92 -0.77 -2.99
N CYS A 62 7.37 -1.56 -3.93
CA CYS A 62 7.48 -3.03 -3.89
C CYS A 62 8.23 -3.64 -5.06
N GLY A 63 8.50 -2.91 -6.15
CA GLY A 63 9.20 -3.43 -7.33
C GLY A 63 8.32 -4.13 -8.37
N VAL A 64 7.00 -4.17 -8.20
CA VAL A 64 6.10 -4.75 -9.22
C VAL A 64 6.14 -3.93 -10.50
N LYS A 65 6.07 -4.58 -11.66
CA LYS A 65 6.13 -3.96 -12.98
C LYS A 65 4.75 -3.89 -13.61
N ARG A 66 4.57 -2.91 -14.50
CA ARG A 66 3.38 -2.74 -15.35
C ARG A 66 3.78 -2.16 -16.69
N LEU A 67 3.15 -2.62 -17.77
CA LEU A 67 3.41 -2.09 -19.12
C LEU A 67 2.95 -0.63 -19.23
N PHE A 68 3.60 0.10 -20.14
CA PHE A 68 3.36 1.51 -20.37
C PHE A 68 3.27 1.82 -21.86
N ASP A 69 2.23 2.51 -22.27
CA ASP A 69 2.03 2.96 -23.64
C ASP A 69 2.60 4.37 -23.77
N GLU A 70 3.64 4.51 -24.58
CA GLU A 70 4.31 5.79 -24.83
C GLU A 70 3.49 6.73 -25.73
N SER A 71 2.59 6.19 -26.56
CA SER A 71 1.78 6.99 -27.51
C SER A 71 0.68 7.77 -26.80
N VAL A 72 -0.02 7.12 -25.87
CA VAL A 72 -1.06 7.74 -25.04
C VAL A 72 -0.57 8.13 -23.64
N PHE A 73 0.70 7.84 -23.34
CA PHE A 73 1.38 8.11 -22.07
C PHE A 73 0.64 7.55 -20.85
N ARG A 74 0.23 6.27 -20.90
CA ARG A 74 -0.55 5.60 -19.84
C ARG A 74 -0.06 4.19 -19.56
N SER A 75 -0.12 3.78 -18.28
CA SER A 75 0.15 2.40 -17.89
C SER A 75 -1.06 1.50 -18.18
N TYR A 76 -0.80 0.27 -18.64
CA TYR A 76 -1.82 -0.71 -19.00
C TYR A 76 -1.42 -2.13 -18.57
N GLY A 77 -2.39 -3.04 -18.64
CA GLY A 77 -2.17 -4.45 -18.33
C GLY A 77 -2.03 -4.76 -16.83
N PRO A 78 -1.74 -6.02 -16.51
CA PRO A 78 -1.63 -6.51 -15.15
C PRO A 78 -0.34 -6.05 -14.48
N PHE A 79 -0.29 -6.21 -13.15
CA PHE A 79 0.93 -6.06 -12.37
C PHE A 79 1.63 -7.41 -12.25
N ARG A 80 2.91 -7.48 -12.62
CA ARG A 80 3.76 -8.68 -12.51
C ARG A 80 5.18 -8.29 -12.12
N TYR A 81 5.89 -9.20 -11.44
CA TYR A 81 7.30 -8.96 -11.11
C TYR A 81 8.23 -9.34 -12.26
N ASP A 82 7.87 -10.33 -13.07
CA ASP A 82 8.62 -10.69 -14.27
C ASP A 82 8.14 -9.85 -15.47
N LEU A 83 9.08 -9.23 -16.17
CA LEU A 83 8.79 -8.48 -17.39
C LEU A 83 8.41 -9.41 -18.54
N ASN A 84 9.01 -10.61 -18.62
CA ASN A 84 8.74 -11.55 -19.69
C ASN A 84 7.29 -12.06 -19.63
N GLU A 85 6.73 -12.24 -18.42
CA GLU A 85 5.31 -12.56 -18.24
C GLU A 85 4.38 -11.46 -18.78
N LEU A 86 4.76 -10.19 -18.61
CA LEU A 86 4.00 -9.06 -19.16
C LEU A 86 4.05 -9.03 -20.69
N ILE A 87 5.23 -9.27 -21.26
CA ILE A 87 5.43 -9.31 -22.72
C ILE A 87 4.63 -10.47 -23.31
N ALA A 88 4.68 -11.66 -22.71
CA ALA A 88 3.90 -12.81 -23.13
C ALA A 88 2.38 -12.51 -23.11
N TRP A 89 1.90 -11.84 -22.05
CA TRP A 89 0.51 -11.41 -21.93
C TRP A 89 0.11 -10.38 -23.01
N GLU A 90 0.98 -9.43 -23.35
CA GLU A 90 0.68 -8.47 -24.41
C GLU A 90 0.62 -9.15 -25.79
N ASN A 91 1.57 -10.05 -26.06
CA ASN A 91 1.62 -10.78 -27.32
C ASN A 91 0.37 -11.66 -27.50
N SER A 92 -0.09 -12.34 -26.45
CA SER A 92 -1.32 -13.15 -26.53
C SER A 92 -2.55 -12.29 -26.86
N ARG A 93 -2.62 -11.04 -26.36
CA ARG A 93 -3.72 -10.12 -26.68
C ARG A 93 -3.66 -9.56 -28.09
N LYS A 94 -2.47 -9.37 -28.65
CA LYS A 94 -2.31 -8.94 -30.04
C LYS A 94 -2.72 -10.03 -31.03
N SER A 95 -2.59 -11.30 -30.63
CA SER A 95 -3.05 -12.43 -31.44
C SER A 95 -4.55 -12.70 -31.33
N GLU A 96 -5.26 -12.11 -30.36
CA GLU A 96 -6.72 -12.25 -30.30
C GLU A 96 -7.39 -11.41 -31.40
N PRO A 97 -8.35 -11.98 -32.14
CA PRO A 97 -9.16 -11.19 -33.06
C PRO A 97 -9.90 -10.10 -32.28
N PRO A 98 -10.12 -8.90 -32.88
CA PRO A 98 -10.83 -7.83 -32.21
C PRO A 98 -12.18 -8.34 -31.69
N PRO A 99 -12.63 -7.90 -30.49
CA PRO A 99 -13.92 -8.31 -29.97
C PRO A 99 -14.99 -7.99 -31.02
N ALA A 100 -15.88 -8.95 -31.26
CA ALA A 100 -17.03 -8.74 -32.14
C ALA A 100 -17.74 -7.45 -31.72
N PRO A 101 -18.26 -6.64 -32.67
CA PRO A 101 -18.93 -5.39 -32.33
C PRO A 101 -19.97 -5.65 -31.24
N GLU A 102 -19.84 -4.98 -30.09
CA GLU A 102 -20.88 -5.00 -29.06
C GLU A 102 -22.15 -4.45 -29.71
N GLU A 103 -23.08 -5.36 -30.00
CA GLU A 103 -24.41 -5.03 -30.47
C GLU A 103 -25.04 -4.10 -29.43
N GLN A 104 -25.27 -2.85 -29.82
CA GLN A 104 -25.78 -1.80 -28.95
C GLN A 104 -27.07 -2.27 -28.29
N ARG A 105 -26.99 -2.61 -27.00
CA ARG A 105 -28.14 -3.00 -26.22
C ARG A 105 -29.06 -1.78 -26.14
N PRO A 106 -30.29 -1.82 -26.69
CA PRO A 106 -31.18 -0.68 -26.65
C PRO A 106 -31.46 -0.30 -25.19
N ALA A 107 -31.34 0.99 -24.88
CA ALA A 107 -31.83 1.53 -23.62
C ALA A 107 -33.36 1.33 -23.59
N SER A 108 -33.85 0.65 -22.54
CA SER A 108 -35.28 0.58 -22.20
C SER A 108 -35.66 1.74 -21.30
#